data_AF-A0A1G5N025-F1
#
_entry.id   AF-A0A1G5N025-F1
#
_cell.length_a   1.000
_cell.length_b   1.000
_cell.length_c   1.000
_cell.angle_alpha   90.00
_cell.angle_beta   90.00
_cell.angle_gamma   90.00
#
_symmetry.space_group_name_H-M   'P 1'
#
loop_
_entity.id
_entity.type
_entity.pdbx_description
1 polymer ?
#
loop_
_entity_poly.entity_id
_entity_poly.type
_entity_poly.pdbx_seq_one_letter_code
_entity_poly.pdbx_strand_id
1 'polypeptide(L)' 'MAERKAALKRAPDRPELRACLEQAKNVVMTDEQILEQRASFAYGNAPRGSRITKESAKEAAGHIRIRNPA' A
#
# COMPACT_ATOMS: atom_id res chain seq x y z
N MET A 1 4.18 5.75 19.43
CA MET A 1 4.81 4.72 18.58
C MET A 1 4.46 3.36 19.16
N ALA A 2 3.68 2.53 18.46
CA ALA A 2 3.30 1.22 18.99
C ALA A 2 4.55 0.33 19.13
N GLU A 3 4.77 -0.24 20.32
CA GLU A 3 5.87 -1.18 20.58
C GLU A 3 5.80 -2.34 19.58
N ARG A 4 6.85 -2.51 18.77
CA ARG A 4 6.98 -3.66 17.87
C ARG A 4 7.29 -4.89 18.71
N LYS A 5 6.23 -5.61 19.15
CA LYS A 5 6.38 -6.98 19.64
C LYS A 5 6.94 -7.83 18.51
N ALA A 6 8.22 -8.16 18.58
CA ALA A 6 8.82 -9.18 17.72
C ALA A 6 7.94 -10.43 17.81
N ALA A 7 7.52 -10.98 16.68
CA ALA A 7 6.65 -12.14 16.65
C ALA A 7 7.31 -13.28 17.44
N LEU A 8 6.79 -13.56 18.64
CA LEU A 8 7.35 -14.54 19.59
C LEU A 8 7.30 -15.99 19.07
N LYS A 9 6.70 -16.22 17.90
CA LYS A 9 6.61 -17.51 17.21
C LYS A 9 6.73 -17.30 15.70
N ARG A 10 7.35 -18.27 15.01
CA ARG A 10 7.42 -18.30 13.54
C ARG A 10 5.99 -18.23 12.98
N ALA A 11 5.80 -17.47 11.90
CA ALA A 11 4.52 -17.45 11.22
C ALA A 11 4.13 -18.88 10.78
N PRO A 12 2.85 -19.27 10.90
CA PRO A 12 2.40 -20.57 10.40
C PRO A 12 2.62 -20.65 8.88
N ASP A 13 2.72 -21.88 8.37
CA ASP A 13 2.75 -22.08 6.93
C ASP A 13 1.43 -21.61 6.29
N ARG A 14 1.54 -20.96 5.13
CA ARG A 14 0.41 -20.37 4.40
C ARG A 14 0.60 -20.65 2.90
N PRO A 15 0.42 -21.91 2.46
CA PRO A 15 0.69 -22.32 1.08
C PRO A 15 -0.15 -21.54 0.07
N GLU A 16 -1.40 -21.21 0.42
CA GLU A 16 -2.30 -20.40 -0.41
C GLU A 16 -1.78 -18.98 -0.63
N LEU A 17 -1.26 -18.33 0.42
CA LEU A 17 -0.66 -16.99 0.28
C LEU A 17 0.63 -17.03 -0.55
N ARG A 18 1.41 -18.11 -0.42
CA ARG A 18 2.58 -18.31 -1.26
C ARG A 18 2.20 -18.48 -2.73
N ALA A 19 1.19 -19.29 -3.02
CA ALA A 19 0.67 -19.47 -4.38
C ALA A 19 0.15 -18.14 -4.96
N CYS A 20 -0.60 -17.37 -4.18
CA CYS A 20 -1.09 -16.05 -4.56
C CYS A 20 0.07 -15.08 -4.86
N LEU A 21 1.12 -15.09 -4.04
CA LEU A 21 2.30 -14.25 -4.25
C LEU A 21 3.05 -14.63 -5.53
N GLU A 22 3.25 -15.93 -5.79
CA GLU A 22 3.90 -16.37 -7.03
C GLU A 22 3.09 -16.00 -8.27
N GLN A 23 1.76 -16.03 -8.19
CA GLN A 23 0.90 -15.55 -9.28
C GLN A 23 1.05 -14.04 -9.47
N ALA A 24 0.98 -13.26 -8.39
CA ALA A 24 1.00 -11.80 -8.43
C ALA A 24 2.30 -11.23 -9.00
N LYS A 25 3.45 -11.88 -8.74
CA LYS A 25 4.77 -11.47 -9.28
C LYS A 25 4.83 -11.40 -10.80
N ASN A 26 4.02 -12.21 -11.49
CA ASN A 26 4.04 -12.32 -12.94
C ASN A 26 3.00 -11.43 -13.62
N VAL A 27 2.24 -10.64 -12.86
CA VAL A 27 1.26 -9.71 -13.39
C VAL A 27 1.95 -8.42 -13.81
N VAL A 28 1.90 -8.11 -15.10
CA VAL A 28 2.32 -6.80 -15.61
C VAL A 28 1.18 -5.81 -15.39
N MET A 29 1.47 -4.71 -14.71
CA MET A 29 0.50 -3.65 -14.42
C MET A 29 0.79 -2.40 -15.24
N THR A 30 -0.25 -1.71 -15.70
CA THR A 30 -0.11 -0.39 -16.33
C THR A 30 0.09 0.71 -15.29
N ASP A 31 0.58 1.86 -15.73
CA ASP A 31 0.74 3.03 -14.86
C ASP A 31 -0.59 3.48 -14.25
N GLU A 32 -1.70 3.41 -14.99
CA GLU A 32 -3.02 3.75 -14.45
C GLU A 32 -3.45 2.78 -13.35
N GLN A 33 -3.16 1.47 -13.53
CA GLN A 33 -3.48 0.45 -12.53
C GLN A 33 -2.65 0.64 -11.25
N ILE A 34 -1.36 0.95 -11.38
CA ILE A 34 -0.49 1.26 -10.25
C ILE A 34 -0.96 2.53 -9.53
N LEU A 35 -1.34 3.57 -10.27
CA LEU A 35 -1.87 4.81 -9.70
C LEU A 35 -3.16 4.56 -8.90
N GLU A 36 -4.09 3.80 -9.46
CA GLU A 36 -5.36 3.46 -8.81
C GLU A 36 -5.15 2.60 -7.55
N GLN A 37 -4.20 1.65 -7.58
CA GLN A 37 -3.83 0.88 -6.39
C GLN A 37 -3.25 1.79 -5.29
N ARG A 38 -2.34 2.71 -5.63
CA ARG A 38 -1.75 3.65 -4.67
C ARG A 38 -2.82 4.53 -4.01
N ALA A 39 -3.74 5.06 -4.81
CA ALA A 39 -4.86 5.86 -4.31
C ALA A 39 -5.76 5.04 -3.35
N SER A 40 -6.09 3.81 -3.75
CA SER A 40 -6.92 2.90 -2.95
C SER A 40 -6.23 2.50 -1.64
N PHE A 41 -4.92 2.28 -1.67
CA PHE A 41 -4.13 1.98 -0.48
C PHE A 41 -4.13 3.15 0.51
N ALA A 42 -3.87 4.37 0.03
CA ALA A 42 -3.86 5.56 0.87
C ALA A 42 -5.23 5.84 1.50
N TYR A 43 -6.31 5.72 0.72
CA TYR A 43 -7.67 5.88 1.23
C TYR A 43 -8.06 4.78 2.22
N GLY A 44 -7.79 3.50 1.90
CA GLY A 44 -8.13 2.36 2.77
C GLY A 44 -7.37 2.35 4.09
N ASN A 45 -6.21 3.00 4.15
CA ASN A 45 -5.42 3.17 5.37
C ASN A 45 -5.55 4.57 5.99
N ALA A 46 -6.47 5.39 5.52
CA ALA A 46 -6.66 6.74 6.05
C ALA A 46 -7.09 6.69 7.53
N PRO A 47 -6.50 7.52 8.42
CA PRO A 47 -6.94 7.59 9.80
C PRO A 47 -8.44 7.96 9.89
N ARG A 48 -9.15 7.34 10.83
CA ARG A 48 -10.55 7.68 11.10
C ARG A 48 -10.67 9.16 11.45
N GLY A 49 -11.66 9.83 10.88
CA GLY A 49 -11.87 11.28 11.06
C GLY A 49 -10.92 12.16 10.24
N SER A 50 -10.01 11.59 9.45
CA SER A 50 -9.26 12.38 8.46
C SER A 50 -10.17 12.82 7.31
N ARG A 51 -9.76 13.87 6.60
CA ARG A 51 -10.45 14.36 5.40
C ARG A 51 -9.96 13.71 4.10
N ILE A 52 -9.25 12.58 4.19
CA ILE A 52 -8.70 11.89 3.03
C ILE A 52 -9.84 11.14 2.34
N THR A 53 -10.19 11.58 1.13
CA THR A 53 -11.10 10.85 0.22
C THR A 53 -10.30 10.11 -0.84
N LYS A 54 -10.96 9.19 -1.55
CA LYS A 54 -10.35 8.46 -2.66
C LYS A 54 -9.89 9.41 -3.77
N GLU A 55 -10.67 10.45 -4.05
CA GLU A 55 -10.39 11.48 -5.05
C GLU A 55 -9.13 12.27 -4.65
N SER A 56 -9.07 12.75 -3.40
CA SER A 56 -7.89 13.47 -2.91
C SER A 56 -6.62 12.60 -2.91
N ALA A 57 -6.76 11.30 -2.62
CA ALA A 57 -5.66 10.34 -2.68
C ALA A 57 -5.19 10.10 -4.13
N LYS A 58 -6.10 10.04 -5.10
CA LYS A 58 -5.78 9.87 -6.52
C LYS A 58 -5.05 11.09 -7.07
N GLU A 59 -5.55 12.30 -6.75
CA GLU A 59 -4.90 13.55 -7.12
C GLU A 59 -3.47 13.61 -6.55
N ALA A 60 -3.32 13.36 -5.25
CA ALA A 60 -2.00 13.36 -4.61
C ALA A 60 -1.05 12.30 -5.17
N ALA A 61 -1.54 11.11 -5.52
CA ALA A 61 -0.70 10.02 -6.04
C ALA A 61 -0.08 10.33 -7.41
N GLY A 62 -0.71 11.22 -8.20
CA GLY A 62 -0.21 11.70 -9.49
C GLY A 62 0.88 12.76 -9.38
N HIS A 63 1.11 13.35 -8.20
CA HIS A 63 2.05 14.44 -8.01
C HIS A 63 3.19 14.06 -7.06
N ILE A 64 4.43 14.05 -7.57
CA ILE A 64 5.62 13.86 -6.75
C ILE A 64 6.22 15.23 -6.44
N ARG A 65 6.19 15.63 -5.16
CA ARG A 65 6.86 16.85 -4.71
C ARG A 65 8.27 16.53 -4.24
N ILE A 66 9.27 16.85 -5.08
CA ILE A 66 10.67 16.77 -4.69
C ILE A 66 10.98 17.98 -3.81
N ARG A 67 11.49 17.76 -2.60
CA ARG A 67 12.06 18.80 -1.75
C ARG A 67 13.57 18.63 -1.74
N ASN A 68 14.32 19.71 -1.93
CA ASN A 68 15.76 19.68 -1.71
C ASN A 68 16.06 19.39 -0.23
N PRO A 69 17.09 18.58 0.07
CA PRO A 69 17.51 18.38 1.44
C PRO A 69 17.90 19.72 2.07
N ALA A 70 17.51 19.90 3.34
CA ALA A 70 17.88 21.05 4.16
C ALA A 70 19.35 20.95 4.60
#